data_AF-X1CGI9-F1
#
_entry.id   AF-X1CGI9-F1
#
_cell.length_a   1.000
_cell.length_b   1.000
_cell.length_c   1.000
_cell.angle_alpha   90.00
_cell.angle_beta   90.00
_cell.angle_gamma   90.00
#
_symmetry.space_group_name_H-M   'P 1'
#
loop_
_entity.id
_entity.type
_entity.pdbx_description
1 polymer ?
#
loop_
_entity_poly.entity_id
_entity_poly.type
_entity_poly.pdbx_seq_one_letter_code
_entity_poly.pdbx_strand_id
1 'polypeptide(L)'
;LLKNKTVQVPVRIFPADISAIETRSIELAENFYRKDFEWFEHDNLIREIHELQQEIHGEKISTLSDAPGWSMKDTGDMVGKDKSTVSYSIKRARAREVFPELFDKCKTQKDASKVLQKLDEEIIKEALVKKIESKKIDTDKQQLMNSFVLKDFFEGIEECPDGYFHLVEIDPPYAINLVIQKKKDGESKYSLDDYSEIDKSEYQVFLAKLFQSCYQKMAEHSWLICWFAPEPWFEIVYQELNNAGFETRRMCGIWTKGGAGQNINPS
;
A
#
# COMPACT_ATOMS: atom_id res chain seq x y z
N LEU A 1 33.27 53.74 -16.01
CA LEU A 1 33.24 52.44 -16.73
C LEU A 1 32.21 51.55 -16.04
N LEU A 2 31.00 51.48 -16.62
CA LEU A 2 29.94 50.57 -16.16
C LEU A 2 30.44 49.13 -16.37
N LYS A 3 30.68 48.38 -15.29
CA LYS A 3 30.95 46.95 -15.36
C LYS A 3 29.69 46.28 -15.89
N ASN A 4 29.75 45.72 -17.09
CA ASN A 4 28.69 44.89 -17.64
C ASN A 4 28.45 43.72 -16.67
N LYS A 5 27.31 43.75 -15.96
CA LYS A 5 26.83 42.62 -15.15
C LYS A 5 26.36 41.52 -16.09
N THR A 6 27.30 40.69 -16.54
CA THR A 6 27.02 39.51 -17.35
C THR A 6 26.90 38.31 -16.44
N VAL A 7 25.86 37.50 -16.65
CA VAL A 7 25.68 36.21 -15.98
C VAL A 7 26.80 35.29 -16.45
N GLN A 8 27.61 34.77 -15.53
CA GLN A 8 28.59 33.74 -15.86
C GLN A 8 27.84 32.42 -16.06
N VAL A 9 27.97 31.84 -17.24
CA VAL A 9 27.35 30.55 -17.60
C VAL A 9 28.47 29.51 -17.73
N PRO A 10 28.37 28.34 -17.08
CA PRO A 10 29.36 27.29 -17.23
C PRO A 10 29.35 26.76 -18.67
N VAL A 11 30.53 26.64 -19.28
CA VAL A 11 30.72 26.03 -20.59
C VAL A 11 31.30 24.64 -20.40
N ARG A 12 30.61 23.61 -20.90
CA ARG A 12 31.09 22.23 -20.91
C ARG A 12 31.62 21.91 -22.31
N ILE A 13 32.84 21.40 -22.38
CA ILE A 13 33.49 21.04 -23.65
C ILE A 13 33.52 19.51 -23.74
N PHE A 14 32.97 18.98 -24.82
CA PHE A 14 32.90 17.55 -25.11
C PHE A 14 33.81 17.20 -26.32
N PRO A 15 34.25 15.94 -26.46
CA PRO A 15 35.04 15.47 -27.61
C PRO A 15 34.30 15.66 -28.95
N ALA A 16 35.06 15.80 -30.05
CA ALA A 16 34.50 16.04 -31.38
C ALA A 16 33.89 14.79 -32.05
N ASP A 17 34.20 13.61 -31.52
CA ASP A 17 33.81 12.29 -32.01
C ASP A 17 32.56 11.70 -31.32
N ILE A 18 31.77 12.53 -30.64
CA ILE A 18 30.49 12.12 -30.05
C ILE A 18 29.46 11.74 -31.12
N SER A 19 28.74 10.66 -30.88
CA SER A 19 27.64 10.23 -31.75
C SER A 19 26.45 11.19 -31.67
N ALA A 20 25.54 11.10 -32.65
CA ALA A 20 24.31 11.89 -32.66
C ALA A 20 23.41 11.61 -31.43
N ILE A 21 23.44 10.37 -30.92
CA ILE A 21 22.65 9.95 -29.75
C ILE A 21 23.26 10.54 -28.47
N GLU A 22 24.59 10.52 -28.32
CA GLU A 22 25.29 11.15 -27.19
C GLU A 22 25.10 12.67 -27.19
N THR A 23 25.15 13.29 -28.37
CA THR A 23 24.88 14.74 -28.53
C THR A 23 23.48 15.09 -28.03
N ARG A 24 22.47 14.30 -28.40
CA ARG A 24 21.09 14.50 -27.96
C ARG A 24 20.94 14.31 -26.45
N SER A 25 21.63 13.31 -25.87
CA SER A 25 21.61 13.10 -24.42
C SER A 25 22.23 14.27 -23.65
N ILE A 26 23.32 14.86 -24.18
CA ILE A 26 23.98 16.04 -23.58
C ILE A 26 23.04 17.25 -23.63
N GLU A 27 22.40 17.50 -24.77
CA GLU A 27 21.46 18.62 -24.94
C GLU A 27 20.28 18.52 -23.95
N LEU A 28 19.69 17.33 -23.82
CA LEU A 28 18.57 17.09 -22.89
C LEU A 28 18.99 17.29 -21.43
N ALA A 29 20.19 16.81 -21.06
CA ALA A 29 20.75 17.02 -19.74
C ALA A 29 21.05 18.50 -19.45
N GLU A 30 21.52 19.28 -20.42
CA GLU A 30 21.73 20.72 -20.24
C GLU A 30 20.42 21.49 -20.13
N ASN A 31 19.41 21.11 -20.92
CA ASN A 31 18.07 21.69 -20.85
C ASN A 31 17.48 21.54 -19.45
N PHE A 32 17.63 20.36 -18.84
CA PHE A 32 17.21 20.05 -17.46
C PHE A 32 17.67 21.11 -16.44
N TYR A 33 18.88 21.64 -16.59
CA TYR A 33 19.44 22.65 -15.69
C TYR A 33 19.12 24.11 -16.09
N ARG A 34 18.62 24.35 -17.31
CA ARG A 34 18.48 25.70 -17.89
C ARG A 34 17.06 26.26 -17.87
N LYS A 35 16.02 25.43 -17.90
CA LYS A 35 14.61 25.88 -18.02
C LYS A 35 13.80 25.58 -16.76
N ASP A 36 12.87 26.49 -16.45
CA ASP A 36 11.78 26.20 -15.50
C ASP A 36 10.77 25.29 -16.20
N PHE A 37 10.88 23.99 -15.91
CA PHE A 37 9.96 22.99 -16.45
C PHE A 37 8.72 22.85 -15.59
N GLU A 38 7.58 22.64 -16.23
CA GLU A 38 6.45 22.04 -15.55
C GLU A 38 6.81 20.63 -15.11
N TRP A 39 6.18 20.19 -14.03
CA TRP A 39 6.58 18.95 -13.36
C TRP A 39 6.52 17.71 -14.27
N PHE A 40 5.59 17.69 -15.23
CA PHE A 40 5.41 16.59 -16.17
C PHE A 40 6.45 16.62 -17.29
N GLU A 41 6.91 17.81 -17.69
CA GLU A 41 7.98 17.97 -18.68
C GLU A 41 9.29 17.45 -18.10
N HIS A 42 9.54 17.72 -16.81
CA HIS A 42 10.69 17.19 -16.08
C HIS A 42 10.65 15.66 -15.97
N ASP A 43 9.48 15.07 -15.72
CA ASP A 43 9.33 13.60 -15.68
C ASP A 43 9.56 12.95 -17.04
N ASN A 44 9.05 13.57 -18.12
CA ASN A 44 9.29 13.13 -19.49
C ASN A 44 10.77 13.25 -19.89
N LEU A 45 11.42 14.33 -19.51
CA LEU A 45 12.84 14.55 -19.78
C LEU A 45 13.71 13.49 -19.09
N ILE A 46 13.42 13.15 -17.83
CA ILE A 46 14.11 12.05 -17.13
C ILE A 46 13.89 10.71 -17.83
N ARG A 47 12.66 10.44 -18.28
CA ARG A 47 12.34 9.21 -19.03
C ARG A 47 13.14 9.13 -20.34
N GLU A 48 13.15 10.20 -21.14
CA GLU A 48 13.89 10.25 -22.41
C GLU A 48 15.40 10.09 -22.20
N ILE A 49 15.97 10.76 -21.18
CA ILE A 49 17.39 10.57 -20.82
C ILE A 49 17.65 9.11 -20.46
N HIS A 50 16.80 8.48 -19.65
CA HIS A 50 16.98 7.08 -19.27
C HIS A 50 16.92 6.13 -20.47
N GLU A 51 15.93 6.29 -21.35
CA GLU A 51 15.74 5.44 -22.53
C GLU A 51 16.90 5.59 -23.52
N LEU A 52 17.34 6.81 -23.82
CA LEU A 52 18.52 7.05 -24.68
C LEU A 52 19.79 6.42 -24.09
N GLN A 53 19.98 6.50 -22.78
CA GLN A 53 21.14 5.90 -22.14
C GLN A 53 21.09 4.36 -22.13
N GLN A 54 19.89 3.77 -22.03
CA GLN A 54 19.71 2.33 -22.25
C GLN A 54 19.95 1.93 -23.71
N GLU A 55 19.64 2.78 -24.69
CA GLU A 55 19.98 2.54 -26.10
C GLU A 55 21.50 2.56 -26.35
N ILE A 56 22.24 3.47 -25.70
CA ILE A 56 23.70 3.59 -25.85
C ILE A 56 24.42 2.44 -25.13
N HIS A 57 24.06 2.18 -23.88
CA HIS A 57 24.83 1.32 -22.97
C HIS A 57 24.21 -0.07 -22.74
N GLY A 58 23.00 -0.31 -23.25
CA GLY A 58 22.18 -1.48 -22.95
C GLY A 58 21.42 -1.37 -21.62
N GLU A 59 20.36 -2.15 -21.44
CA GLU A 59 19.65 -2.23 -20.16
C GLU A 59 20.42 -3.09 -19.15
N LYS A 60 20.56 -2.61 -17.91
CA LYS A 60 21.17 -3.41 -16.83
C LYS A 60 20.18 -4.45 -16.29
N ILE A 61 20.43 -5.72 -16.61
CA ILE A 61 19.54 -6.86 -16.26
C ILE A 61 19.86 -7.46 -14.88
N SER A 62 21.09 -7.33 -14.40
CA SER A 62 21.55 -7.95 -13.15
C SER A 62 21.76 -6.94 -12.02
N THR A 63 21.49 -7.37 -10.78
CA THR A 63 21.67 -6.59 -9.55
C THR A 63 23.12 -6.55 -9.07
N LEU A 64 24.02 -7.30 -9.72
CA LEU A 64 25.44 -7.29 -9.41
C LEU A 64 26.07 -5.92 -9.74
N SER A 65 27.02 -5.49 -8.91
CA SER A 65 27.65 -4.17 -9.02
C SER A 65 28.39 -3.99 -10.35
N ASP A 66 28.98 -5.05 -10.87
CA ASP A 66 29.78 -5.13 -12.10
C ASP A 66 28.98 -5.51 -13.35
N ALA A 67 27.68 -5.76 -13.22
CA ALA A 67 26.87 -6.10 -14.38
C ALA A 67 26.80 -4.93 -15.38
N PRO A 68 27.02 -5.21 -16.68
CA PRO A 68 27.00 -4.19 -17.73
C PRO A 68 25.57 -3.67 -17.94
N GLY A 69 25.48 -2.47 -18.53
CA GLY A 69 24.22 -1.80 -18.84
C GLY A 69 23.95 -0.58 -17.96
N TRP A 70 22.99 0.22 -18.41
CA TRP A 70 22.53 1.44 -17.77
C TRP A 70 21.39 1.17 -16.79
N SER A 71 21.50 1.69 -15.58
CA SER A 71 20.49 1.57 -14.53
C SER A 71 19.84 2.91 -14.20
N MET A 72 18.71 2.85 -13.49
CA MET A 72 18.08 4.06 -12.93
C MET A 72 18.98 4.81 -11.95
N LYS A 73 19.95 4.13 -11.32
CA LYS A 73 20.94 4.78 -10.45
C LYS A 73 21.87 5.65 -11.29
N ASP A 74 22.34 5.14 -12.42
CA ASP A 74 23.25 5.86 -13.33
C ASP A 74 22.54 7.09 -13.94
N THR A 75 21.26 6.96 -14.31
CA THR A 75 20.44 8.12 -14.67
C THR A 75 20.33 9.11 -13.51
N GLY A 76 20.12 8.64 -12.27
CA GLY A 76 20.05 9.50 -11.09
C GLY A 76 21.33 10.30 -10.87
N ASP A 77 22.48 9.63 -10.94
CA ASP A 77 23.79 10.26 -10.81
C ASP A 77 24.03 11.29 -11.94
N MET A 78 23.56 11.00 -13.16
CA MET A 78 23.65 11.90 -14.32
C MET A 78 22.79 13.17 -14.18
N VAL A 79 21.57 13.06 -13.63
CA VAL A 79 20.63 14.19 -13.52
C VAL A 79 20.62 14.84 -12.11
N GLY A 80 21.43 14.34 -11.18
CA GLY A 80 21.53 14.84 -9.81
C GLY A 80 20.30 14.51 -8.95
N LYS A 81 19.69 13.32 -9.14
CA LYS A 81 18.54 12.82 -8.39
C LYS A 81 18.84 11.43 -7.84
N ASP A 82 18.15 11.03 -6.79
CA ASP A 82 18.26 9.66 -6.30
C ASP A 82 17.50 8.67 -7.21
N LYS A 83 17.89 7.40 -7.15
CA LYS A 83 17.27 6.31 -7.93
C LYS A 83 15.75 6.23 -7.77
N SER A 84 15.22 6.49 -6.57
CA SER A 84 13.78 6.38 -6.31
C SER A 84 13.01 7.50 -7.01
N THR A 85 13.55 8.72 -7.00
CA THR A 85 13.01 9.86 -7.75
C THR A 85 12.96 9.55 -9.25
N VAL A 86 14.05 9.02 -9.82
CA VAL A 86 14.09 8.61 -11.24
C VAL A 86 13.02 7.57 -11.56
N SER A 87 12.91 6.53 -10.73
CA SER A 87 11.90 5.47 -10.91
C SER A 87 10.48 6.04 -10.91
N TYR A 88 10.15 6.88 -9.94
CA TYR A 88 8.83 7.52 -9.87
C TYR A 88 8.58 8.47 -11.04
N SER A 89 9.57 9.24 -11.48
CA SER A 89 9.45 10.11 -12.67
C SER A 89 9.14 9.32 -13.94
N ILE A 90 9.86 8.21 -14.17
CA ILE A 90 9.59 7.32 -15.32
C ILE A 90 8.19 6.72 -15.24
N LYS A 91 7.79 6.22 -14.06
CA LYS A 91 6.44 5.67 -13.87
C LYS A 91 5.35 6.71 -14.13
N ARG A 92 5.49 7.93 -13.60
CA ARG A 92 4.51 9.02 -13.83
C ARG A 92 4.44 9.43 -15.29
N ALA A 93 5.59 9.55 -15.97
CA ALA A 93 5.65 9.86 -17.39
C ALA A 93 4.89 8.82 -18.23
N ARG A 94 5.16 7.52 -18.01
CA ARG A 94 4.46 6.43 -18.71
C ARG A 94 2.97 6.38 -18.38
N ALA A 95 2.61 6.52 -17.10
CA ALA A 95 1.21 6.50 -16.69
C ALA A 95 0.40 7.67 -17.28
N ARG A 96 1.01 8.86 -17.38
CA ARG A 96 0.38 10.04 -17.99
C ARG A 96 0.24 9.91 -19.51
N GLU A 97 1.17 9.23 -20.18
CA GLU A 97 1.07 8.93 -21.61
C GLU A 97 -0.10 7.98 -21.89
N VAL A 98 -0.30 6.97 -21.04
CA VAL A 98 -1.34 5.95 -21.20
C VAL A 98 -2.72 6.44 -20.72
N PHE A 99 -2.78 7.18 -19.61
CA PHE A 99 -4.02 7.64 -18.97
C PHE A 99 -3.99 9.16 -18.69
N PRO A 100 -3.91 10.02 -19.72
CA PRO A 100 -3.73 11.46 -19.54
C PRO A 100 -4.82 12.11 -18.68
N GLU A 101 -6.07 11.66 -18.80
CA GLU A 101 -7.24 12.18 -18.10
C GLU A 101 -7.12 12.09 -16.57
N LEU A 102 -6.37 11.12 -16.05
CA LEU A 102 -6.18 10.94 -14.61
C LEU A 102 -5.25 12.00 -14.01
N PHE A 103 -4.45 12.67 -14.85
CA PHE A 103 -3.46 13.65 -14.42
C PHE A 103 -3.85 15.10 -14.76
N ASP A 104 -5.01 15.35 -15.38
CA ASP A 104 -5.48 16.68 -15.80
C ASP A 104 -5.59 17.68 -14.64
N LYS A 105 -5.92 17.19 -13.44
CA LYS A 105 -6.07 18.02 -12.24
C LYS A 105 -4.79 18.12 -11.40
N CYS A 106 -3.71 17.44 -11.80
CA CYS A 106 -2.46 17.41 -11.04
C CYS A 106 -1.63 18.68 -11.28
N LYS A 107 -1.48 19.49 -10.23
CA LYS A 107 -0.65 20.71 -10.28
C LYS A 107 0.80 20.48 -9.88
N THR A 108 1.09 19.37 -9.18
CA THR A 108 2.42 19.08 -8.63
C THR A 108 2.81 17.61 -8.83
N GLN A 109 4.11 17.31 -8.77
CA GLN A 109 4.62 15.92 -8.77
C GLN A 109 4.02 15.07 -7.64
N LYS A 110 3.72 15.69 -6.51
CA LYS A 110 3.13 15.02 -5.35
C LYS A 110 1.69 14.59 -5.63
N ASP A 111 0.91 15.39 -6.34
CA ASP A 111 -0.46 15.04 -6.72
C ASP A 111 -0.45 13.89 -7.73
N ALA A 112 0.42 13.95 -8.73
CA ALA A 112 0.59 12.89 -9.72
C ALA A 112 1.06 11.57 -9.11
N SER A 113 1.94 11.62 -8.10
CA SER A 113 2.40 10.41 -7.39
C SER A 113 1.27 9.74 -6.60
N LYS A 114 0.30 10.50 -6.08
CA LYS A 114 -0.90 9.93 -5.43
C LYS A 114 -1.83 9.24 -6.42
N VAL A 115 -2.00 9.82 -7.62
CA VAL A 115 -2.79 9.20 -8.70
C VAL A 115 -2.14 7.88 -9.12
N LEU A 116 -0.81 7.87 -9.28
CA LEU A 116 -0.05 6.67 -9.62
C LEU A 116 -0.19 5.56 -8.56
N GLN A 117 -0.16 5.91 -7.27
CA GLN A 117 -0.37 4.92 -6.19
C GLN A 117 -1.76 4.27 -6.26
N LYS A 118 -2.80 5.06 -6.54
CA LYS A 118 -4.17 4.53 -6.73
C LYS A 118 -4.28 3.62 -7.96
N LEU A 119 -3.61 3.99 -9.05
CA LEU A 119 -3.53 3.17 -10.26
C LEU A 119 -2.81 1.84 -10.00
N ASP A 120 -1.67 1.86 -9.31
CA ASP A 120 -0.95 0.65 -8.94
C ASP A 120 -1.85 -0.28 -8.09
N GLU A 121 -2.68 0.26 -7.20
CA GLU A 121 -3.67 -0.50 -6.41
C GLU A 121 -4.80 -1.10 -7.26
N GLU A 122 -5.37 -0.33 -8.20
CA GLU A 122 -6.44 -0.79 -9.10
C GLU A 122 -5.93 -1.80 -10.13
N ILE A 123 -4.74 -1.58 -10.69
CA ILE A 123 -4.07 -2.50 -11.62
C ILE A 123 -3.66 -3.78 -10.88
N ILE A 124 -3.23 -3.72 -9.62
CA ILE A 124 -2.98 -4.93 -8.80
C ILE A 124 -4.30 -5.69 -8.58
N LYS A 125 -5.40 -5.00 -8.27
CA LYS A 125 -6.73 -5.61 -8.16
C LYS A 125 -7.16 -6.26 -9.47
N GLU A 126 -7.07 -5.55 -10.60
CA GLU A 126 -7.40 -6.11 -11.92
C GLU A 126 -6.47 -7.24 -12.35
N ALA A 127 -5.17 -7.14 -12.07
CA ALA A 127 -4.20 -8.17 -12.41
C ALA A 127 -4.40 -9.41 -11.53
N LEU A 128 -4.79 -9.27 -10.26
CA LEU A 128 -5.21 -10.38 -9.40
C LEU A 128 -6.45 -11.06 -9.99
N VAL A 129 -7.47 -10.30 -10.39
CA VAL A 129 -8.68 -10.82 -11.04
C VAL A 129 -8.33 -11.55 -12.35
N LYS A 130 -7.59 -10.91 -13.27
CA LYS A 130 -7.16 -11.51 -14.55
C LYS A 130 -6.25 -12.73 -14.36
N LYS A 131 -5.42 -12.78 -13.31
CA LYS A 131 -4.52 -13.91 -13.02
C LYS A 131 -5.25 -15.10 -12.36
N ILE A 132 -6.37 -14.85 -11.69
CA ILE A 132 -7.33 -15.86 -11.24
C ILE A 132 -8.11 -16.43 -12.44
N GLU A 133 -8.51 -15.59 -13.39
CA GLU A 133 -9.26 -15.99 -14.60
C GLU A 133 -8.41 -16.72 -15.66
N SER A 134 -7.13 -16.34 -15.82
CA SER A 134 -6.27 -16.84 -16.91
C SER A 134 -5.42 -18.08 -16.57
N LYS A 135 -5.40 -18.53 -15.30
CA LYS A 135 -4.73 -19.78 -14.91
C LYS A 135 -5.78 -20.81 -14.53
N LYS A 136 -5.62 -22.06 -15.00
CA LYS A 136 -6.18 -23.22 -14.28
C LYS A 136 -5.66 -23.11 -12.85
N ILE A 137 -6.53 -22.68 -11.95
CA ILE A 137 -6.23 -22.56 -10.53
C ILE A 137 -5.79 -23.96 -10.10
N ASP A 138 -4.60 -24.03 -9.51
CA ASP A 138 -4.07 -25.25 -8.92
C ASP A 138 -5.14 -25.86 -8.00
N THR A 139 -5.37 -27.17 -8.08
CA THR A 139 -6.50 -27.84 -7.40
C THR A 139 -6.51 -27.53 -5.90
N ASP A 140 -5.33 -27.44 -5.29
CA ASP A 140 -5.15 -27.11 -3.88
C ASP A 140 -5.57 -25.66 -3.56
N LYS A 141 -5.28 -24.73 -4.46
CA LYS A 141 -5.71 -23.32 -4.33
C LYS A 141 -7.20 -23.18 -4.55
N GLN A 142 -7.79 -23.96 -5.46
CA GLN A 142 -9.22 -23.95 -5.70
C GLN A 142 -9.98 -24.53 -4.50
N GLN A 143 -9.48 -25.60 -3.89
CA GLN A 143 -10.03 -26.16 -2.66
C GLN A 143 -9.95 -25.16 -1.50
N LEU A 144 -8.82 -24.47 -1.36
CA LEU A 144 -8.66 -23.43 -0.35
C LEU A 144 -9.66 -22.28 -0.59
N MET A 145 -9.79 -21.79 -1.82
CA MET A 145 -10.75 -20.74 -2.16
C MET A 145 -12.19 -21.15 -1.87
N ASN A 146 -12.57 -22.39 -2.18
CA ASN A 146 -13.90 -22.93 -1.89
C ASN A 146 -14.17 -23.14 -0.39
N SER A 147 -13.14 -23.04 0.45
CA SER A 147 -13.26 -23.13 1.90
C SER A 147 -13.59 -21.79 2.56
N PHE A 148 -13.61 -20.69 1.80
CA PHE A 148 -13.98 -19.36 2.29
C PHE A 148 -15.32 -18.89 1.74
N VAL A 149 -16.10 -18.24 2.59
CA VAL A 149 -17.35 -17.57 2.22
C VAL A 149 -17.16 -16.08 2.47
N LEU A 150 -17.24 -15.27 1.41
CA LEU A 150 -17.17 -13.81 1.50
C LEU A 150 -18.58 -13.24 1.57
N LYS A 151 -19.03 -12.87 2.77
CA LYS A 151 -20.38 -12.36 3.02
C LYS A 151 -20.40 -11.50 4.29
N ASP A 152 -21.45 -10.71 4.47
CA ASP A 152 -21.78 -10.20 5.80
C ASP A 152 -21.95 -11.37 6.78
N PHE A 153 -21.34 -11.25 7.96
CA PHE A 153 -21.33 -12.34 8.94
C PHE A 153 -22.74 -12.69 9.41
N PHE A 154 -23.57 -11.68 9.73
CA PHE A 154 -24.91 -11.94 10.28
C PHE A 154 -25.83 -12.54 9.22
N GLU A 155 -25.70 -12.13 7.96
CA GLU A 155 -26.44 -12.78 6.86
C GLU A 155 -25.91 -14.18 6.52
N GLY A 156 -24.60 -14.42 6.66
CA GLY A 156 -23.99 -15.71 6.33
C GLY A 156 -24.21 -16.77 7.40
N ILE A 157 -24.14 -16.39 8.67
CA ILE A 157 -24.29 -17.32 9.78
C ILE A 157 -25.71 -17.87 9.88
N GLU A 158 -26.73 -17.09 9.50
CA GLU A 158 -28.13 -17.52 9.47
C GLU A 158 -28.36 -18.72 8.53
N GLU A 159 -27.64 -18.77 7.41
CA GLU A 159 -27.72 -19.88 6.43
C GLU A 159 -27.01 -21.15 6.90
N CYS A 160 -26.17 -21.05 7.94
CA CYS A 160 -25.46 -22.20 8.49
C CYS A 160 -26.38 -23.00 9.43
N PRO A 161 -26.26 -24.34 9.46
CA PRO A 161 -27.03 -25.17 10.38
C PRO A 161 -26.66 -24.90 11.84
N ASP A 162 -27.67 -25.01 12.72
CA ASP A 162 -27.49 -24.95 14.17
C ASP A 162 -26.74 -26.19 14.67
N GLY A 163 -25.97 -26.06 15.75
CA GLY A 163 -25.27 -27.20 16.36
C GLY A 163 -24.17 -27.86 15.49
N TYR A 164 -23.61 -27.13 14.53
CA TYR A 164 -22.73 -27.70 13.50
C TYR A 164 -21.23 -27.49 13.77
N PHE A 165 -20.85 -26.32 14.31
CA PHE A 165 -19.44 -25.96 14.44
C PHE A 165 -18.83 -26.45 15.77
N HIS A 166 -17.76 -27.24 15.69
CA HIS A 166 -17.03 -27.74 16.88
C HIS A 166 -15.98 -26.74 17.40
N LEU A 167 -15.53 -25.84 16.54
CA LEU A 167 -14.59 -24.77 16.84
C LEU A 167 -15.04 -23.53 16.09
N VAL A 168 -15.10 -22.41 16.80
CA VAL A 168 -15.34 -21.09 16.23
C VAL A 168 -14.20 -20.18 16.68
N GLU A 169 -13.54 -19.55 15.73
CA GLU A 169 -12.57 -18.49 15.98
C GLU A 169 -13.09 -17.20 15.34
N ILE A 170 -13.17 -16.13 16.13
CA ILE A 170 -13.67 -14.83 15.68
C ILE A 170 -12.68 -13.72 16.04
N ASP A 171 -12.50 -12.81 15.08
CA ASP A 171 -11.72 -11.57 15.22
C ASP A 171 -12.58 -10.37 14.81
N PRO A 172 -13.61 -10.02 15.61
CA PRO A 172 -14.53 -8.95 15.28
C PRO A 172 -13.88 -7.56 15.41
N PRO A 173 -14.48 -6.49 14.85
CA PRO A 173 -13.99 -5.13 15.06
C PRO A 173 -13.96 -4.73 16.54
N TYR A 174 -12.82 -4.25 17.06
CA TYR A 174 -12.65 -3.98 18.50
C TYR A 174 -13.24 -2.67 19.04
N ALA A 175 -13.81 -1.79 18.22
CA ALA A 175 -14.34 -0.48 18.67
C ALA A 175 -13.35 0.36 19.52
N ILE A 176 -12.05 0.34 19.25
CA ILE A 176 -11.04 1.06 20.06
C ILE A 176 -10.61 2.40 19.45
N ASN A 177 -11.25 2.81 18.35
CA ASN A 177 -10.90 3.96 17.52
C ASN A 177 -9.44 3.88 17.03
N LEU A 178 -9.08 2.74 16.41
CA LEU A 178 -7.73 2.52 15.84
C LEU A 178 -7.33 3.66 14.89
N VAL A 179 -8.31 4.19 14.16
CA VAL A 179 -8.15 5.30 13.20
C VAL A 179 -7.65 6.58 13.89
N ILE A 180 -8.10 6.86 15.11
CA ILE A 180 -7.71 8.07 15.86
C ILE A 180 -6.33 7.87 16.49
N GLN A 181 -6.03 6.66 16.96
CA GLN A 181 -4.75 6.35 17.60
C GLN A 181 -3.59 6.39 16.59
N LYS A 182 -3.75 5.79 15.40
CA LYS A 182 -2.71 5.81 14.36
C LYS A 182 -2.45 7.20 13.74
N LYS A 183 -3.41 8.13 13.80
CA LYS A 183 -3.22 9.51 13.30
C LYS A 183 -2.20 10.33 14.12
N LYS A 184 -1.89 9.95 15.36
CA LYS A 184 -0.92 10.65 16.21
C LYS A 184 0.54 10.32 15.88
N ASP A 185 0.81 9.16 15.28
CA ASP A 185 2.18 8.64 15.10
C ASP A 185 2.79 8.96 13.71
N GLY A 186 2.12 9.79 12.89
CA GLY A 186 2.68 10.24 11.61
C GLY A 186 2.82 9.14 10.53
N GLU A 187 2.34 7.93 10.79
CA GLU A 187 2.33 6.83 9.83
C GLU A 187 1.17 6.95 8.82
N SER A 188 1.43 6.46 7.62
CA SER A 188 0.66 6.64 6.39
C SER A 188 -0.84 6.37 6.53
N LYS A 189 -1.65 7.26 5.94
CA LYS A 189 -3.12 7.20 5.72
C LYS A 189 -3.68 5.89 5.14
N TYR A 190 -2.84 4.91 4.80
CA TYR A 190 -3.10 3.88 3.79
C TYR A 190 -3.49 2.50 4.36
N SER A 191 -4.07 2.43 5.56
CA SER A 191 -4.72 1.19 6.04
C SER A 191 -6.09 1.43 6.70
N LEU A 192 -6.68 2.62 6.53
CA LEU A 192 -7.81 3.07 7.33
C LEU A 192 -9.17 2.88 6.65
N ASP A 193 -9.21 2.79 5.31
CA ASP A 193 -10.47 2.68 4.57
C ASP A 193 -11.02 1.24 4.51
N ASP A 194 -10.21 0.23 4.83
CA ASP A 194 -10.61 -1.19 4.77
C ASP A 194 -11.04 -1.78 6.13
N TYR A 195 -10.89 -1.05 7.23
CA TYR A 195 -11.31 -1.53 8.56
C TYR A 195 -12.70 -0.96 8.90
N SER A 196 -13.73 -1.80 8.74
CA SER A 196 -15.08 -1.48 9.18
C SER A 196 -15.14 -1.49 10.71
N GLU A 197 -14.81 -0.37 11.32
CA GLU A 197 -14.89 -0.18 12.77
C GLU A 197 -16.36 0.04 13.18
N ILE A 198 -16.72 -0.49 14.35
CA ILE A 198 -18.03 -0.28 14.96
C ILE A 198 -17.95 0.84 16.00
N ASP A 199 -19.01 1.65 16.09
CA ASP A 199 -19.08 2.70 17.09
C ASP A 199 -19.08 2.09 18.51
N LYS A 200 -18.39 2.77 19.43
CA LYS A 200 -18.28 2.34 20.83
C LYS A 200 -19.64 2.15 21.50
N SER A 201 -20.62 2.99 21.16
CA SER A 201 -21.96 2.93 21.72
C SER A 201 -22.77 1.72 21.22
N GLU A 202 -22.43 1.18 20.05
CA GLU A 202 -23.11 0.03 19.44
C GLU A 202 -22.39 -1.29 19.74
N TYR A 203 -21.15 -1.23 20.23
CA TYR A 203 -20.29 -2.41 20.35
C TYR A 203 -20.85 -3.50 21.26
N GLN A 204 -21.45 -3.13 22.40
CA GLN A 204 -22.06 -4.14 23.29
C GLN A 204 -23.22 -4.87 22.61
N VAL A 205 -24.11 -4.14 21.92
CA VAL A 205 -25.25 -4.73 21.20
C VAL A 205 -24.77 -5.66 20.10
N PHE A 206 -23.72 -5.26 19.40
CA PHE A 206 -23.07 -6.08 18.39
C PHE A 206 -22.48 -7.36 18.98
N LEU A 207 -21.73 -7.28 20.09
CA LEU A 207 -21.15 -8.45 20.76
C LEU A 207 -22.22 -9.42 21.26
N ALA A 208 -23.31 -8.91 21.84
CA ALA A 208 -24.44 -9.72 22.27
C ALA A 208 -25.02 -10.53 21.09
N LYS A 209 -25.27 -9.86 19.95
CA LYS A 209 -25.77 -10.52 18.73
C LYS A 209 -24.76 -11.52 18.17
N LEU A 210 -23.47 -11.16 18.14
CA LEU A 210 -22.38 -12.00 17.63
C LEU A 210 -22.26 -13.29 18.44
N PHE A 211 -22.14 -13.18 19.77
CA PHE A 211 -21.96 -14.35 20.63
C PHE A 211 -23.19 -15.23 20.66
N GLN A 212 -24.40 -14.66 20.65
CA GLN A 212 -25.63 -15.46 20.57
C GLN A 212 -25.73 -16.23 19.25
N SER A 213 -25.37 -15.60 18.14
CA SER A 213 -25.33 -16.25 16.83
C SER A 213 -24.30 -17.39 16.83
N CYS A 214 -23.11 -17.16 17.37
CA CYS A 214 -22.08 -18.20 17.48
C CYS A 214 -22.57 -19.37 18.34
N TYR A 215 -23.09 -19.10 19.55
CA TYR A 215 -23.55 -20.12 20.48
C TYR A 215 -24.59 -21.05 19.86
N GLN A 216 -25.57 -20.48 19.14
CA GLN A 216 -26.62 -21.25 18.47
C GLN A 216 -26.05 -22.18 17.37
N LYS A 217 -25.03 -21.73 16.63
CA LYS A 217 -24.44 -22.52 15.54
C LYS A 217 -23.41 -23.54 16.01
N MET A 218 -22.95 -23.43 17.24
CA MET A 218 -21.93 -24.30 17.80
C MET A 218 -22.53 -25.62 18.31
N ALA A 219 -21.83 -26.72 18.05
CA ALA A 219 -22.18 -28.05 18.56
C ALA A 219 -22.00 -28.11 20.10
N GLU A 220 -22.60 -29.11 20.75
CA GLU A 220 -22.30 -29.39 22.15
C GLU A 220 -20.80 -29.71 22.33
N HIS A 221 -20.23 -29.33 23.48
CA HIS A 221 -18.82 -29.55 23.83
C HIS A 221 -17.80 -28.96 22.82
N SER A 222 -18.11 -27.78 22.29
CA SER A 222 -17.30 -27.01 21.35
C SER A 222 -16.51 -25.88 22.03
N TRP A 223 -15.62 -25.23 21.28
CA TRP A 223 -14.78 -24.13 21.77
C TRP A 223 -14.93 -22.86 20.93
N LEU A 224 -15.02 -21.72 21.61
CA LEU A 224 -14.96 -20.38 21.00
C LEU A 224 -13.62 -19.72 21.36
N ILE A 225 -12.92 -19.21 20.36
CA ILE A 225 -11.78 -18.30 20.53
C ILE A 225 -12.20 -16.94 20.00
N CYS A 226 -12.22 -15.94 20.89
CA CYS A 226 -12.59 -14.57 20.54
C CYS A 226 -11.41 -13.64 20.78
N TRP A 227 -10.94 -13.01 19.71
CA TRP A 227 -9.97 -11.93 19.78
C TRP A 227 -10.68 -10.62 20.16
N PHE A 228 -10.14 -9.91 21.15
CA PHE A 228 -10.69 -8.62 21.59
C PHE A 228 -9.61 -7.75 22.23
N ALA A 229 -9.86 -6.43 22.26
CA ALA A 229 -9.05 -5.50 23.02
C ALA A 229 -9.51 -5.45 24.49
N PRO A 230 -8.64 -5.72 25.49
CA PRO A 230 -9.03 -5.73 26.90
C PRO A 230 -9.59 -4.39 27.40
N GLU A 231 -8.97 -3.27 27.05
CA GLU A 231 -9.42 -1.95 27.48
C GLU A 231 -10.18 -1.27 26.33
N PRO A 232 -11.42 -0.76 26.55
CA PRO A 232 -12.24 -0.79 27.77
C PRO A 232 -13.18 -2.01 27.88
N TRP A 233 -13.03 -3.01 26.99
CA TRP A 233 -14.10 -3.95 26.69
C TRP A 233 -14.12 -5.24 27.51
N PHE A 234 -13.15 -5.47 28.39
CA PHE A 234 -13.00 -6.74 29.10
C PHE A 234 -14.28 -7.18 29.82
N GLU A 235 -14.90 -6.26 30.56
CA GLU A 235 -16.12 -6.56 31.30
C GLU A 235 -17.29 -6.88 30.37
N ILE A 236 -17.46 -6.08 29.32
CA ILE A 236 -18.55 -6.25 28.35
C ILE A 236 -18.40 -7.58 27.60
N VAL A 237 -17.20 -7.92 27.14
CA VAL A 237 -16.93 -9.21 26.48
C VAL A 237 -17.24 -10.38 27.42
N TYR A 238 -16.79 -10.30 28.68
CA TYR A 238 -17.09 -11.33 29.67
C TYR A 238 -18.59 -11.48 29.92
N GLN A 239 -19.32 -10.38 30.07
CA GLN A 239 -20.76 -10.41 30.31
C GLN A 239 -21.52 -10.98 29.11
N GLU A 240 -21.23 -10.52 27.89
CA GLU A 240 -21.97 -10.97 26.71
C GLU A 240 -21.68 -12.44 26.34
N LEU A 241 -20.48 -12.96 26.64
CA LEU A 241 -20.21 -14.39 26.53
C LEU A 241 -21.10 -15.23 27.47
N ASN A 242 -21.21 -14.81 28.74
CA ASN A 242 -22.08 -15.50 29.70
C ASN A 242 -23.56 -15.35 29.32
N ASN A 243 -23.99 -14.18 28.86
CA ASN A 243 -25.36 -13.93 28.41
C ASN A 243 -25.75 -14.82 27.23
N ALA A 244 -24.82 -15.08 26.30
CA ALA A 244 -25.04 -15.97 25.17
C ALA A 244 -25.12 -17.45 25.57
N GLY A 245 -24.59 -17.82 26.75
CA GLY A 245 -24.61 -19.19 27.28
C GLY A 245 -23.24 -19.88 27.35
N PHE A 246 -22.14 -19.17 27.03
CA PHE A 246 -20.80 -19.74 27.13
C PHE A 246 -20.32 -19.84 28.58
N GLU A 247 -19.64 -20.93 28.90
CA GLU A 247 -18.89 -21.08 30.13
C GLU A 247 -17.47 -20.53 29.95
N THR A 248 -17.13 -19.44 30.64
CA THR A 248 -15.80 -18.82 30.54
C THR A 248 -15.28 -18.32 31.89
N ARG A 249 -13.99 -17.98 31.94
CA ARG A 249 -13.33 -17.36 33.09
C ARG A 249 -12.70 -16.05 32.65
N ARG A 250 -12.38 -15.19 33.62
CA ARG A 250 -11.66 -13.93 33.39
C ARG A 250 -10.16 -14.13 33.06
N MET A 251 -9.71 -15.36 32.84
CA MET A 251 -8.34 -15.61 32.36
C MET A 251 -8.37 -15.61 30.85
N CYS A 252 -7.67 -14.67 30.24
CA CYS A 252 -7.53 -14.55 28.78
C CYS A 252 -6.12 -14.93 28.34
N GLY A 253 -6.00 -15.42 27.10
CA GLY A 253 -4.72 -15.46 26.41
C GLY A 253 -4.27 -14.03 26.11
N ILE A 254 -3.00 -13.72 26.38
CA ILE A 254 -2.43 -12.39 26.14
C ILE A 254 -1.47 -12.48 24.97
N TRP A 255 -1.79 -11.77 23.88
CA TRP A 255 -0.86 -11.59 22.77
C TRP A 255 0.09 -10.43 23.07
N THR A 256 1.33 -10.75 23.43
CA THR A 256 2.38 -9.76 23.69
C THR A 256 3.18 -9.47 22.42
N LYS A 257 3.29 -8.19 22.07
CA LYS A 257 4.19 -7.72 21.00
C LYS A 257 5.47 -7.24 21.68
N GLY A 258 6.61 -7.85 21.35
CA GLY A 258 7.91 -7.61 22.02
C GLY A 258 8.52 -6.20 21.88
N GLY A 259 7.74 -5.19 21.45
CA GLY A 259 8.15 -3.78 21.36
C GLY A 259 7.47 -2.92 22.43
N ALA A 260 7.86 -1.65 22.52
CA ALA A 260 7.13 -0.68 23.35
C ALA A 260 5.69 -0.57 22.82
N GLY A 261 4.72 -1.08 23.57
CA GLY A 261 3.31 -0.96 23.23
C GLY A 261 2.87 0.50 23.13
N GLN A 262 1.80 0.76 22.38
CA GLN A 262 1.15 2.08 22.30
C GLN A 262 0.38 2.40 23.59
N ASN A 263 1.10 2.42 24.71
CA ASN A 263 0.56 2.80 26.00
C ASN A 263 0.79 4.30 26.22
N ILE A 264 -0.16 4.96 26.86
CA ILE A 264 0.04 6.34 27.32
C ILE A 264 1.12 6.27 28.40
N ASN A 265 2.36 6.61 28.04
CA ASN A 265 3.44 6.72 29.02
C ASN A 265 3.04 7.77 30.05
N PRO A 266 3.07 7.47 31.36
CA PRO A 266 2.90 8.48 32.37
C PRO A 266 4.04 9.49 32.22
N SER A 267 3.69 10.75 32.03
CA SER A 267 4.60 11.90 32.09
C SER A 267 5.17 12.08 33.49
#